data_AF-A0A382D9J0-F1
#
_entry.id   AF-A0A382D9J0-F1
#
_cell.length_a   1.000
_cell.length_b   1.000
_cell.length_c   1.000
_cell.angle_alpha   90.00
_cell.angle_beta   90.00
_cell.angle_gamma   90.00
#
_symmetry.space_group_name_H-M   'P 1'
#
loop_
_entity.id
_entity.type
_entity.pdbx_description
1 polymer ?
#
loop_
_entity_poly.entity_id
_entity_poly.type
_entity_poly.pdbx_seq_one_letter_code
_entity_poly.pdbx_strand_id
1 'polypeptide(L)'
;MSKKDFNVSNGKLYSLLETKDYGEIVFGCPPGIVKEFIKTKKPLPSKYVIPSQTFCDNINNFDFEFIVYSFLFTRAPGSTVSAYCLPEQEIRFRNILNETLFGPRFSQLLESQSSKLLNEKCLNEKGRENLRRFLRKNVAKNKKISILFDNLLREHSSESQVSRHIKKFIEDEILSKNQSILDSKIKNLSKKLTEIYIQCAQLQKELDLFSLAKERDRDSFVSKTVKFHHMGKSNSCILNGLKNRRKKLKLQEVEPSIFKVYEGKVERCTVNVNSIVSKHKKQEPKPIQAPFFGVTFVGVGSGFLADKQNSSVIVWAEGKGILIDVVAENNSILSGYGINKNDVNHVFLTHVHSDHDAGALENLLEKRKTNLITSRIIYESFLRKTQALTSLSKNSIEEFVKFIEVEPNKKIKIPGFTNTFFEFDYSLHSIPTGRCKITCAKGKTKKSISHSGDTKYDIPKINAWFEKGAFTRTRKNGVLGFIWESDLIIHDVGGGNLHTDYESLLHFNKNIKQKIILIHQNDKPRPKSELRYAIDGETIALIK
;
A
#
# COMPACT_ATOMS: atom_id res chain seq x y z
N MET A 1 -36.43 -24.15 -20.85
CA MET A 1 -35.98 -23.26 -19.75
C MET A 1 -35.61 -21.93 -20.35
N SER A 2 -36.27 -20.85 -19.91
CA SER A 2 -36.25 -19.54 -20.56
C SER A 2 -34.93 -18.79 -20.36
N LYS A 3 -34.61 -17.81 -21.22
CA LYS A 3 -33.49 -16.85 -21.08
C LYS A 3 -33.42 -16.11 -19.73
N LYS A 4 -34.39 -16.27 -18.81
CA LYS A 4 -34.45 -15.58 -17.51
C LYS A 4 -33.54 -16.16 -16.41
N ASP A 5 -32.92 -17.33 -16.59
CA ASP A 5 -32.13 -17.99 -15.52
C ASP A 5 -30.65 -17.53 -15.43
N PHE A 6 -30.16 -16.82 -16.46
CA PHE A 6 -28.79 -16.30 -16.55
C PHE A 6 -28.83 -14.83 -16.99
N ASN A 7 -28.56 -13.92 -16.06
CA ASN A 7 -28.55 -12.49 -16.32
C ASN A 7 -27.12 -11.95 -16.26
N VAL A 8 -26.66 -11.33 -17.35
CA VAL A 8 -25.33 -10.69 -17.40
C VAL A 8 -25.54 -9.19 -17.32
N SER A 9 -24.91 -8.58 -16.32
CA SER A 9 -24.77 -7.12 -16.21
C SER A 9 -23.29 -6.75 -16.24
N ASN A 10 -22.98 -5.59 -16.78
CA ASN A 10 -21.60 -5.12 -16.90
C ASN A 10 -21.41 -3.89 -16.01
N GLY A 11 -20.32 -3.91 -15.25
CA GLY A 11 -19.81 -2.74 -14.53
C GLY A 11 -18.58 -2.19 -15.24
N LYS A 12 -17.85 -1.30 -14.56
CA LYS A 12 -16.63 -0.74 -15.12
C LYS A 12 -15.51 -1.78 -15.07
N LEU A 13 -15.17 -2.38 -16.23
CA LEU A 13 -14.10 -3.40 -16.37
C LEU A 13 -14.35 -4.69 -15.57
N TYR A 14 -15.61 -4.99 -15.28
CA TYR A 14 -16.05 -6.29 -14.76
C TYR A 14 -17.44 -6.64 -15.27
N SER A 15 -17.80 -7.91 -15.21
CA SER A 15 -19.16 -8.37 -15.48
C SER A 15 -19.70 -9.19 -14.31
N LEU A 16 -20.98 -9.02 -14.00
CA LEU A 16 -21.70 -9.81 -13.00
C LEU A 16 -22.70 -10.73 -13.71
N LEU A 17 -22.52 -12.04 -13.51
CA LEU A 17 -23.46 -13.07 -13.90
C LEU A 17 -24.32 -13.47 -12.69
N GLU A 18 -25.60 -13.14 -12.74
CA GLU A 18 -26.59 -13.55 -11.76
C GLU A 18 -27.25 -14.84 -12.26
N THR A 19 -27.22 -15.90 -11.45
CA THR A 19 -27.82 -17.19 -11.77
C THR A 19 -28.67 -17.72 -10.63
N LYS A 20 -29.76 -18.41 -10.95
CA LYS A 20 -30.64 -19.03 -9.95
C LYS A 20 -29.96 -20.18 -9.20
N ASP A 21 -29.21 -21.03 -9.92
CA ASP A 21 -28.67 -22.29 -9.37
C ASP A 21 -27.21 -22.18 -8.89
N TYR A 22 -26.45 -21.18 -9.37
CA TYR A 22 -25.02 -21.03 -9.09
C TYR A 22 -24.69 -19.73 -8.32
N GLY A 23 -25.68 -18.86 -8.08
CA GLY A 23 -25.52 -17.58 -7.41
C GLY A 23 -24.92 -16.50 -8.30
N GLU A 24 -24.36 -15.47 -7.65
CA GLU A 24 -23.65 -14.36 -8.29
C GLU A 24 -22.18 -14.73 -8.56
N ILE A 25 -21.73 -14.49 -9.79
CA ILE A 25 -20.37 -14.75 -10.23
C ILE A 25 -19.84 -13.49 -10.91
N VAL A 26 -18.74 -12.95 -10.42
CA VAL A 26 -18.07 -11.79 -10.98
C VAL A 26 -16.94 -12.24 -11.90
N PHE A 27 -16.81 -11.62 -13.07
CA PHE A 27 -15.71 -11.80 -13.99
C PHE A 27 -14.88 -10.51 -14.01
N GLY A 28 -13.60 -10.60 -13.68
CA GLY A 28 -12.72 -9.44 -13.46
C GLY A 28 -12.76 -8.91 -12.03
N CYS A 29 -11.78 -8.09 -11.67
CA CYS A 29 -11.70 -7.42 -10.37
C CYS A 29 -10.88 -6.12 -10.46
N PRO A 30 -11.35 -5.09 -11.18
CA PRO A 30 -10.64 -3.84 -11.35
C PRO A 30 -10.55 -3.04 -10.03
N PRO A 31 -9.58 -2.11 -9.92
CA PRO A 31 -9.52 -1.15 -8.82
C PRO A 31 -10.86 -0.44 -8.62
N GLY A 32 -11.27 -0.28 -7.35
CA GLY A 32 -12.50 0.43 -7.00
C GLY A 32 -13.80 -0.38 -7.11
N ILE A 33 -13.77 -1.64 -7.54
CA ILE A 33 -14.97 -2.51 -7.64
C ILE A 33 -15.79 -2.53 -6.34
N VAL A 34 -15.14 -2.54 -5.17
CA VAL A 34 -15.82 -2.53 -3.86
C VAL A 34 -16.69 -1.29 -3.70
N LYS A 35 -16.20 -0.11 -4.10
CA LYS A 35 -16.96 1.15 -4.05
C LYS A 35 -18.17 1.11 -4.98
N GLU A 36 -18.06 0.47 -6.15
CA GLU A 36 -19.19 0.32 -7.09
C GLU A 36 -20.33 -0.52 -6.49
N PHE A 37 -20.00 -1.63 -5.83
CA PHE A 37 -21.00 -2.45 -5.11
C PHE A 37 -21.63 -1.69 -3.92
N ILE A 38 -20.83 -0.95 -3.15
CA ILE A 38 -21.34 -0.11 -2.05
C ILE A 38 -22.31 0.95 -2.59
N LYS A 39 -21.95 1.64 -3.68
CA LYS A 39 -22.76 2.68 -4.32
C LYS A 39 -24.10 2.15 -4.83
N THR A 40 -24.09 0.93 -5.38
CA THR A 40 -25.31 0.25 -5.86
C THR A 40 -26.10 -0.43 -4.74
N LYS A 41 -25.64 -0.33 -3.48
CA LYS A 41 -26.23 -0.98 -2.30
C LYS A 41 -26.39 -2.49 -2.48
N LYS A 42 -25.54 -3.10 -3.31
CA LYS A 42 -25.50 -4.56 -3.51
C LYS A 42 -24.42 -5.18 -2.63
N PRO A 43 -24.65 -6.36 -2.05
CA PRO A 43 -23.58 -7.08 -1.35
C PRO A 43 -22.49 -7.45 -2.35
N LEU A 44 -21.23 -7.34 -1.94
CA LEU A 44 -20.09 -7.82 -2.72
C LEU A 44 -20.18 -9.36 -2.88
N PRO A 45 -20.19 -9.92 -4.11
CA PRO A 45 -20.25 -11.37 -4.34
C PRO A 45 -19.00 -12.09 -3.83
N SER A 46 -19.09 -13.41 -3.65
CA SER A 46 -18.01 -14.25 -3.13
C SER A 46 -17.28 -15.09 -4.18
N LYS A 47 -17.64 -15.00 -5.46
CA LYS A 47 -17.02 -15.79 -6.54
C LYS A 47 -16.49 -14.87 -7.63
N TYR A 48 -15.18 -14.93 -7.86
CA TYR A 48 -14.49 -14.13 -8.87
C TYR A 48 -13.78 -15.04 -9.86
N VAL A 49 -14.07 -14.84 -11.13
CA VAL A 49 -13.40 -15.48 -12.25
C VAL A 49 -12.41 -14.48 -12.82
N ILE A 50 -11.14 -14.84 -12.77
CA ILE A 50 -10.04 -13.96 -13.14
C ILE A 50 -9.70 -14.25 -14.61
N PRO A 51 -9.77 -13.24 -15.49
CA PRO A 51 -9.28 -13.37 -16.86
C PRO A 51 -7.81 -13.79 -16.91
N SER A 52 -7.43 -14.57 -17.92
CA SER A 52 -6.04 -14.95 -18.18
C SER A 52 -5.12 -13.72 -18.27
N GLN A 53 -5.63 -12.63 -18.84
CA GLN A 53 -4.98 -11.33 -18.88
C GLN A 53 -5.59 -10.39 -17.85
N THR A 54 -4.84 -10.12 -16.79
CA THR A 54 -5.22 -9.15 -15.75
C THR A 54 -4.89 -7.70 -16.11
N PHE A 55 -4.30 -7.48 -17.28
CA PHE A 55 -3.89 -6.19 -17.85
C PHE A 55 -4.22 -6.18 -19.33
N CYS A 56 -4.86 -5.10 -19.80
CA CYS A 56 -5.20 -4.90 -21.20
C CYS A 56 -5.20 -3.39 -21.48
N ASP A 57 -4.70 -2.98 -22.66
CA ASP A 57 -4.70 -1.57 -23.11
C ASP A 57 -4.15 -0.53 -22.10
N ASN A 58 -3.07 -0.88 -21.38
CA ASN A 58 -2.44 -0.08 -20.31
C ASN A 58 -3.33 0.18 -19.08
N ILE A 59 -4.43 -0.56 -18.93
CA ILE A 59 -5.34 -0.46 -17.79
C ILE A 59 -5.13 -1.66 -16.86
N ASN A 60 -5.07 -1.38 -15.55
CA ASN A 60 -5.07 -2.42 -14.54
C ASN A 60 -6.50 -2.96 -14.31
N ASN A 61 -6.77 -4.20 -14.72
CA ASN A 61 -8.07 -4.87 -14.50
C ASN A 61 -8.06 -5.75 -13.24
N PHE A 62 -7.03 -5.61 -12.39
CA PHE A 62 -6.80 -6.51 -11.28
C PHE A 62 -6.33 -5.80 -10.00
N ASP A 63 -7.22 -5.80 -9.01
CA ASP A 63 -7.01 -5.37 -7.64
C ASP A 63 -7.90 -6.21 -6.70
N PHE A 64 -7.38 -7.36 -6.29
CA PHE A 64 -8.13 -8.32 -5.47
C PHE A 64 -8.05 -8.03 -3.96
N GLU A 65 -7.19 -7.10 -3.57
CA GLU A 65 -6.86 -6.80 -2.17
C GLU A 65 -8.10 -6.35 -1.38
N PHE A 66 -8.80 -5.31 -1.87
CA PHE A 66 -9.96 -4.73 -1.18
C PHE A 66 -11.18 -5.67 -1.15
N ILE A 67 -11.28 -6.59 -2.11
CA ILE A 67 -12.27 -7.68 -2.06
C ILE A 67 -11.98 -8.55 -0.83
N VAL A 68 -10.73 -9.00 -0.68
CA VAL A 68 -10.33 -9.82 0.48
C VAL A 68 -10.53 -9.05 1.79
N TYR A 69 -10.22 -7.75 1.84
CA TYR A 69 -10.40 -6.92 3.03
C TYR A 69 -11.87 -6.81 3.44
N SER A 70 -12.78 -6.66 2.48
CA SER A 70 -14.21 -6.67 2.74
C SER A 70 -14.64 -7.97 3.43
N PHE A 71 -14.16 -9.12 2.96
CA PHE A 71 -14.47 -10.41 3.57
C PHE A 71 -13.84 -10.61 4.95
N LEU A 72 -12.68 -10.01 5.22
CA LEU A 72 -11.99 -10.10 6.50
C LEU A 72 -12.59 -9.18 7.56
N PHE A 73 -12.95 -7.95 7.19
CA PHE A 73 -13.19 -6.87 8.16
C PHE A 73 -14.63 -6.37 8.18
N THR A 74 -15.43 -6.58 7.12
CA THR A 74 -16.81 -6.10 7.07
C THR A 74 -17.86 -7.22 7.05
N ARG A 75 -17.45 -8.45 6.73
CA ARG A 75 -18.32 -9.64 6.73
C ARG A 75 -18.24 -10.41 8.05
N ALA A 76 -19.18 -11.35 8.23
CA ALA A 76 -19.18 -12.25 9.38
C ALA A 76 -17.85 -13.02 9.47
N PRO A 77 -17.28 -13.22 10.67
CA PRO A 77 -16.05 -13.98 10.84
C PRO A 77 -16.10 -15.36 10.18
N GLY A 78 -15.04 -15.72 9.46
CA GLY A 78 -14.96 -16.98 8.71
C GLY A 78 -15.57 -16.93 7.30
N SER A 79 -16.10 -15.78 6.87
CA SER A 79 -16.47 -15.57 5.46
C SER A 79 -15.28 -15.78 4.53
N THR A 80 -15.52 -16.37 3.36
CA THR A 80 -14.47 -16.66 2.38
C THR A 80 -14.86 -16.17 0.99
N VAL A 81 -13.84 -15.87 0.18
CA VAL A 81 -13.98 -15.52 -1.23
C VAL A 81 -13.31 -16.59 -2.09
N SER A 82 -13.98 -17.01 -3.16
CA SER A 82 -13.47 -17.94 -4.16
C SER A 82 -12.88 -17.19 -5.35
N ALA A 83 -11.63 -17.52 -5.70
CA ALA A 83 -10.96 -17.04 -6.90
C ALA A 83 -10.77 -18.21 -7.87
N TYR A 84 -11.35 -18.10 -9.07
CA TYR A 84 -11.16 -19.02 -10.18
C TYR A 84 -10.11 -18.42 -11.10
N CYS A 85 -8.90 -18.96 -11.08
CA CYS A 85 -7.72 -18.36 -11.70
C CYS A 85 -6.77 -19.43 -12.24
N LEU A 86 -5.73 -19.01 -12.97
CA LEU A 86 -4.64 -19.89 -13.38
C LEU A 86 -3.70 -20.17 -12.19
N PRO A 87 -2.96 -21.31 -12.18
CA PRO A 87 -2.03 -21.64 -11.09
C PRO A 87 -0.97 -20.56 -10.82
N GLU A 88 -0.43 -19.94 -11.87
CA GLU A 88 0.56 -18.86 -11.76
C GLU A 88 -0.05 -17.55 -11.24
N GLN A 89 -1.35 -17.32 -11.49
CA GLN A 89 -2.08 -16.19 -10.92
C GLN A 89 -2.23 -16.37 -9.41
N GLU A 90 -2.51 -17.57 -8.90
CA GLU A 90 -2.56 -17.80 -7.45
C GLU A 90 -1.23 -17.42 -6.77
N ILE A 91 -0.09 -17.81 -7.35
CA ILE A 91 1.23 -17.45 -6.81
C ILE A 91 1.37 -15.92 -6.70
N ARG A 92 0.98 -15.20 -7.76
CA ARG A 92 0.99 -13.73 -7.79
C ARG A 92 0.04 -13.13 -6.75
N PHE A 93 -1.16 -13.68 -6.59
CA PHE A 93 -2.15 -13.18 -5.63
C PHE A 93 -1.65 -13.35 -4.21
N ARG A 94 -1.04 -14.50 -3.90
CA ARG A 94 -0.42 -14.76 -2.61
C ARG A 94 0.72 -13.79 -2.34
N ASN A 95 1.54 -13.45 -3.33
CA ASN A 95 2.59 -12.46 -3.17
C ASN A 95 2.02 -11.07 -2.87
N ILE A 96 0.99 -10.64 -3.60
CA ILE A 96 0.31 -9.36 -3.37
C ILE A 96 -0.28 -9.33 -1.96
N LEU A 97 -1.09 -10.32 -1.59
CA LEU A 97 -1.71 -10.38 -0.26
C LEU A 97 -0.68 -10.50 0.86
N ASN A 98 0.46 -11.16 0.63
CA ASN A 98 1.53 -11.19 1.62
C ASN A 98 2.14 -9.81 1.87
N GLU A 99 2.35 -9.01 0.80
CA GLU A 99 2.85 -7.64 0.91
C GLU A 99 1.80 -6.71 1.53
N THR A 100 0.52 -6.84 1.17
CA THR A 100 -0.50 -5.84 1.52
C THR A 100 -1.19 -6.11 2.86
N LEU A 101 -1.37 -7.37 3.27
CA LEU A 101 -1.95 -7.70 4.59
C LEU A 101 -0.93 -7.66 5.72
N PHE A 102 0.34 -7.96 5.45
CA PHE A 102 1.34 -8.23 6.48
C PHE A 102 2.67 -7.49 6.30
N GLY A 103 2.86 -6.82 5.17
CA GLY A 103 4.12 -6.19 4.82
C GLY A 103 5.23 -7.19 4.43
N PRO A 104 6.42 -6.67 4.07
CA PRO A 104 7.59 -7.51 3.80
C PRO A 104 7.90 -8.44 4.96
N ARG A 105 8.38 -9.64 4.63
CA ARG A 105 9.00 -10.55 5.60
C ARG A 105 10.23 -9.90 6.22
N PHE A 106 10.61 -10.32 7.43
CA PHE A 106 11.77 -9.74 8.11
C PHE A 106 13.07 -9.83 7.30
N SER A 107 13.25 -10.92 6.55
CA SER A 107 14.39 -11.07 5.63
C SER A 107 14.38 -10.06 4.47
N GLN A 108 13.19 -9.71 3.95
CA GLN A 108 13.02 -8.71 2.91
C GLN A 108 13.25 -7.29 3.45
N LEU A 109 12.83 -7.01 4.69
CA LEU A 109 13.16 -5.76 5.39
C LEU A 109 14.68 -5.57 5.49
N LEU A 110 15.38 -6.58 6.02
CA LEU A 110 16.83 -6.55 6.17
C LEU A 110 17.54 -6.37 4.83
N GLU A 111 17.15 -7.12 3.80
CA GLU A 111 17.75 -7.00 2.48
C GLU A 111 17.53 -5.62 1.85
N SER A 112 16.30 -5.09 1.94
CA SER A 112 15.95 -3.75 1.44
C SER A 112 16.82 -2.70 2.13
N GLN A 113 16.84 -2.69 3.47
CA GLN A 113 17.61 -1.73 4.25
C GLN A 113 19.14 -1.91 4.07
N SER A 114 19.58 -3.10 3.68
CA SER A 114 20.99 -3.41 3.37
C SER A 114 21.39 -3.03 1.94
N SER A 115 20.53 -2.39 1.13
CA SER A 115 20.83 -2.07 -0.27
C SER A 115 22.16 -1.33 -0.46
N LYS A 116 22.47 -0.32 0.39
CA LYS A 116 23.75 0.39 0.34
C LYS A 116 24.94 -0.52 0.66
N LEU A 117 24.77 -1.42 1.63
CA LEU A 117 25.79 -2.41 2.02
C LEU A 117 26.03 -3.45 0.90
N LEU A 118 24.95 -3.92 0.27
CA LEU A 118 24.98 -4.87 -0.84
C LEU A 118 25.59 -4.30 -2.11
N ASN A 119 25.64 -2.97 -2.25
CA ASN A 119 26.21 -2.27 -3.40
C ASN A 119 27.57 -1.61 -3.11
N GLU A 120 28.23 -1.98 -2.00
CA GLU A 120 29.60 -1.55 -1.72
C GLU A 120 30.56 -1.99 -2.83
N LYS A 121 31.42 -1.07 -3.29
CA LYS A 121 32.33 -1.30 -4.44
C LYS A 121 33.29 -2.47 -4.24
N CYS A 122 33.59 -2.83 -3.00
CA CYS A 122 34.47 -3.96 -2.69
C CYS A 122 33.81 -5.33 -2.91
N LEU A 123 32.50 -5.40 -3.14
CA LEU A 123 31.78 -6.65 -3.39
C LEU A 123 31.62 -6.91 -4.89
N ASN A 124 32.21 -8.01 -5.36
CA ASN A 124 31.83 -8.61 -6.64
C ASN A 124 30.49 -9.35 -6.53
N GLU A 125 29.97 -9.88 -7.64
CA GLU A 125 28.68 -10.57 -7.67
C GLU A 125 28.55 -11.72 -6.66
N LYS A 126 29.57 -12.58 -6.59
CA LYS A 126 29.64 -13.68 -5.62
C LYS A 126 29.63 -13.17 -4.18
N GLY A 127 30.36 -12.09 -3.90
CA GLY A 127 30.38 -11.43 -2.60
C GLY A 127 29.02 -10.86 -2.20
N ARG A 128 28.32 -10.23 -3.15
CA ARG A 128 26.94 -9.73 -2.93
C ARG A 128 25.99 -10.87 -2.61
N GLU A 129 26.05 -11.97 -3.35
CA GLU A 129 25.17 -13.12 -3.10
C GLU A 129 25.48 -13.82 -1.77
N ASN A 130 26.77 -13.93 -1.42
CA ASN A 130 27.19 -14.41 -0.11
C ASN A 130 26.62 -13.54 1.02
N LEU A 131 26.69 -12.22 0.88
CA LEU A 131 26.14 -11.29 1.87
C LEU A 131 24.62 -11.38 1.96
N ARG A 132 23.89 -11.49 0.84
CA ARG A 132 22.43 -11.72 0.86
C ARG A 132 22.08 -13.01 1.60
N ARG A 133 22.78 -14.10 1.29
CA ARG A 133 22.58 -15.40 1.94
C ARG A 133 22.85 -15.32 3.44
N PHE A 134 23.91 -14.62 3.85
CA PHE A 134 24.23 -14.35 5.25
C PHE A 134 23.11 -13.57 5.96
N LEU A 135 22.64 -12.46 5.39
CA LEU A 135 21.54 -11.67 5.95
C LEU A 135 20.28 -12.53 6.14
N ARG A 136 19.91 -13.31 5.12
CA ARG A 136 18.70 -14.15 5.15
C ARG A 136 18.80 -15.34 6.11
N LYS A 137 19.95 -15.98 6.22
CA LYS A 137 20.10 -17.23 7.00
C LYS A 137 20.64 -17.01 8.41
N ASN A 138 21.60 -16.10 8.58
CA ASN A 138 22.36 -15.95 9.81
C ASN A 138 21.90 -14.75 10.65
N VAL A 139 21.30 -13.73 10.04
CA VAL A 139 20.76 -12.56 10.74
C VAL A 139 19.24 -12.69 10.90
N ALA A 140 18.49 -12.77 9.80
CA ALA A 140 17.03 -12.76 9.81
C ALA A 140 16.40 -13.92 10.61
N LYS A 141 17.01 -15.10 10.58
CA LYS A 141 16.49 -16.31 11.26
C LYS A 141 17.07 -16.52 12.67
N ASN A 142 17.92 -15.61 13.14
CA ASN A 142 18.57 -15.77 14.44
C ASN A 142 17.62 -15.37 15.58
N LYS A 143 17.07 -16.37 16.27
CA LYS A 143 16.14 -16.14 17.39
C LYS A 143 16.80 -15.47 18.59
N LYS A 144 18.11 -15.70 18.83
CA LYS A 144 18.80 -15.16 20.01
C LYS A 144 18.91 -13.64 19.95
N ILE A 145 19.27 -13.07 18.80
CA ILE A 145 19.30 -11.60 18.63
C ILE A 145 17.90 -10.98 18.65
N SER A 146 16.88 -11.69 18.16
CA SER A 146 15.48 -11.25 18.27
C SER A 146 15.02 -11.20 19.73
N ILE A 147 15.31 -12.25 20.51
CA ILE A 147 14.98 -12.31 21.95
C ILE A 147 15.75 -11.23 22.72
N LEU A 148 17.03 -11.02 22.39
CA LEU A 148 17.83 -9.96 23.00
C LEU A 148 17.20 -8.58 22.74
N PHE A 149 16.82 -8.28 21.49
CA PHE A 149 16.17 -7.02 21.15
C PHE A 149 14.85 -6.84 21.92
N ASP A 150 14.02 -7.88 21.99
CA ASP A 150 12.76 -7.86 22.75
C ASP A 150 12.97 -7.60 24.25
N ASN A 151 13.98 -8.23 24.85
CA ASN A 151 14.33 -8.01 26.26
C ASN A 151 14.74 -6.55 26.50
N LEU A 152 15.62 -6.01 25.65
CA LEU A 152 16.11 -4.65 25.77
C LEU A 152 14.97 -3.62 25.68
N LEU A 153 13.97 -3.85 24.81
CA LEU A 153 12.79 -3.00 24.74
C LEU A 153 11.89 -3.11 25.99
N ARG A 154 11.68 -4.32 26.52
CA ARG A 154 10.92 -4.54 27.77
C ARG A 154 11.58 -3.94 28.99
N GLU A 155 12.91 -3.91 29.03
CA GLU A 155 13.70 -3.26 30.07
C GLU A 155 13.78 -1.74 29.90
N HIS A 156 13.13 -1.19 28.86
CA HIS A 156 13.21 0.22 28.49
C HIS A 156 14.64 0.74 28.35
N SER A 157 15.55 -0.11 27.85
CA SER A 157 16.93 0.25 27.59
C SER A 157 17.02 1.48 26.68
N SER A 158 17.96 2.38 26.98
CA SER A 158 18.28 3.52 26.12
C SER A 158 18.80 3.06 24.75
N GLU A 159 18.66 3.90 23.72
CA GLU A 159 19.13 3.56 22.37
C GLU A 159 20.63 3.24 22.32
N SER A 160 21.44 3.91 23.15
CA SER A 160 22.87 3.63 23.26
C SER A 160 23.13 2.23 23.84
N GLN A 161 22.35 1.80 24.84
CA GLN A 161 22.40 0.45 25.38
C GLN A 161 21.94 -0.57 24.35
N VAL A 162 20.83 -0.33 23.65
CA VAL A 162 20.34 -1.23 22.60
C VAL A 162 21.41 -1.42 21.52
N SER A 163 21.94 -0.31 20.98
CA SER A 163 22.99 -0.34 19.96
C SER A 163 24.23 -1.10 20.42
N ARG A 164 24.71 -0.86 21.65
CA ARG A 164 25.89 -1.54 22.19
C ARG A 164 25.70 -3.05 22.33
N HIS A 165 24.57 -3.49 22.91
CA HIS A 165 24.32 -4.92 23.13
C HIS A 165 24.06 -5.68 21.82
N ILE A 166 23.30 -5.08 20.90
CA ILE A 166 23.05 -5.67 19.58
C ILE A 166 24.36 -5.74 18.77
N LYS A 167 25.18 -4.68 18.79
CA LYS A 167 26.48 -4.70 18.12
C LYS A 167 27.39 -5.79 18.66
N LYS A 168 27.53 -5.89 19.98
CA LYS A 168 28.32 -6.93 20.64
C LYS A 168 27.84 -8.32 20.24
N PHE A 169 26.52 -8.55 20.24
CA PHE A 169 25.96 -9.83 19.79
C PHE A 169 26.27 -10.12 18.32
N ILE A 170 26.17 -9.12 17.44
CA ILE A 170 26.51 -9.28 16.02
C ILE A 170 27.99 -9.66 15.85
N GLU A 171 28.89 -9.04 16.60
CA GLU A 171 30.34 -9.31 16.55
C GLU A 171 30.64 -10.72 17.10
N ASP A 172 30.20 -11.00 18.32
CA ASP A 172 30.60 -12.19 19.08
C ASP A 172 29.89 -13.47 18.60
N GLU A 173 28.62 -13.38 18.19
CA GLU A 173 27.78 -14.57 17.95
C GLU A 173 27.39 -14.80 16.50
N ILE A 174 27.44 -13.76 15.65
CA ILE A 174 27.05 -13.83 14.25
C ILE A 174 28.27 -13.74 13.34
N LEU A 175 29.03 -12.65 13.39
CA LEU A 175 30.15 -12.42 12.48
C LEU A 175 31.32 -13.36 12.75
N SER A 176 31.66 -13.63 14.01
CA SER A 176 32.70 -14.59 14.41
C SER A 176 32.56 -15.99 13.78
N LYS A 177 31.32 -16.40 13.47
CA LYS A 177 30.99 -17.69 12.84
C LYS A 177 30.90 -17.64 11.31
N ASN A 178 31.15 -16.48 10.70
CA ASN A 178 30.98 -16.24 9.27
C ASN A 178 32.21 -15.54 8.69
N GLN A 179 33.36 -16.23 8.70
CA GLN A 179 34.65 -15.68 8.27
C GLN A 179 34.61 -15.07 6.86
N SER A 180 33.95 -15.72 5.90
CA SER A 180 33.79 -15.18 4.54
C SER A 180 33.12 -13.79 4.46
N ILE A 181 32.31 -13.42 5.46
CA ILE A 181 31.69 -12.10 5.57
C ILE A 181 32.61 -11.14 6.31
N LEU A 182 33.36 -11.58 7.31
CA LEU A 182 34.40 -10.78 7.98
C LEU A 182 35.52 -10.39 7.00
N ASP A 183 35.90 -11.30 6.11
CA ASP A 183 36.91 -11.06 5.07
C ASP A 183 36.40 -10.13 3.96
N SER A 184 35.10 -9.82 3.95
CA SER A 184 34.59 -8.77 3.09
C SER A 184 35.22 -7.45 3.52
N LYS A 185 35.90 -6.76 2.61
CA LYS A 185 36.60 -5.49 2.87
C LYS A 185 35.64 -4.31 3.13
N ILE A 186 34.46 -4.58 3.68
CA ILE A 186 33.42 -3.60 3.99
C ILE A 186 33.81 -2.85 5.25
N LYS A 187 34.04 -1.55 5.12
CA LYS A 187 34.36 -0.68 6.26
C LYS A 187 33.17 -0.58 7.22
N ASN A 188 33.47 -0.67 8.53
CA ASN A 188 32.50 -0.54 9.63
C ASN A 188 31.32 -1.51 9.53
N LEU A 189 31.56 -2.74 9.06
CA LEU A 189 30.53 -3.74 8.81
C LEU A 189 29.63 -4.00 10.03
N SER A 190 30.20 -4.24 11.21
CA SER A 190 29.42 -4.53 12.43
C SER A 190 28.49 -3.38 12.81
N LYS A 191 28.98 -2.14 12.75
CA LYS A 191 28.18 -0.93 12.99
C LYS A 191 27.04 -0.80 11.98
N LYS A 192 27.31 -0.94 10.68
CA LYS A 192 26.29 -0.88 9.62
C LYS A 192 25.22 -1.96 9.82
N LEU A 193 25.62 -3.21 10.09
CA LEU A 193 24.69 -4.31 10.36
C LEU A 193 23.84 -4.07 11.61
N THR A 194 24.42 -3.46 12.65
CA THR A 194 23.70 -3.10 13.89
C THR A 194 22.59 -2.09 13.61
N GLU A 195 22.92 -0.99 12.91
CA GLU A 195 21.96 0.06 12.56
C GLU A 195 20.83 -0.49 11.69
N ILE A 196 21.18 -1.28 10.67
CA ILE A 196 20.22 -1.96 9.78
C ILE A 196 19.30 -2.89 10.59
N TYR A 197 19.87 -3.74 11.44
CA TYR A 197 19.10 -4.70 12.23
C TYR A 197 18.14 -4.01 13.18
N ILE A 198 18.60 -3.02 13.96
CA ILE A 198 17.75 -2.30 14.93
C ILE A 198 16.58 -1.63 14.23
N GLN A 199 16.82 -0.96 13.10
CA GLN A 199 15.73 -0.30 12.35
C GLN A 199 14.72 -1.33 11.83
N CYS A 200 15.19 -2.44 11.23
CA CYS A 200 14.30 -3.47 10.72
C CYS A 200 13.53 -4.19 11.85
N ALA A 201 14.20 -4.48 12.97
CA ALA A 201 13.59 -5.16 14.11
C ALA A 201 12.55 -4.26 14.78
N GLN A 202 12.85 -2.97 14.98
CA GLN A 202 11.88 -2.00 15.47
C GLN A 202 10.66 -1.89 14.55
N LEU A 203 10.87 -1.77 13.23
CA LEU A 203 9.77 -1.72 12.27
C LEU A 203 8.95 -3.02 12.29
N GLN A 204 9.58 -4.19 12.34
CA GLN A 204 8.87 -5.48 12.45
C GLN A 204 7.98 -5.54 13.71
N LYS A 205 8.49 -5.07 14.86
CA LYS A 205 7.70 -4.99 16.10
C LYS A 205 6.47 -4.11 15.96
N GLU A 206 6.59 -3.01 15.22
CA GLU A 206 5.48 -2.10 14.93
C GLU A 206 4.42 -2.75 14.03
N LEU A 207 4.84 -3.45 12.97
CA LEU A 207 3.93 -4.20 12.09
C LEU A 207 3.21 -5.34 12.84
N ASP A 208 3.92 -6.02 13.73
CA ASP A 208 3.37 -7.13 14.53
C ASP A 208 2.22 -6.68 15.45
N LEU A 209 2.11 -5.38 15.79
CA LEU A 209 0.98 -4.83 16.56
C LEU A 209 -0.36 -4.90 15.81
N PHE A 210 -0.31 -5.00 14.49
CA PHE A 210 -1.47 -5.02 13.59
C PHE A 210 -1.62 -6.33 12.83
N SER A 211 -0.62 -7.22 12.91
CA SER A 211 -0.57 -8.42 12.07
C SER A 211 -1.68 -9.42 12.38
N LEU A 212 -2.31 -9.94 11.32
CA LEU A 212 -3.38 -10.95 11.42
C LEU A 212 -2.84 -12.38 11.59
N ALA A 213 -1.55 -12.60 11.30
CA ALA A 213 -0.90 -13.90 11.41
C ALA A 213 0.61 -13.77 11.60
N LYS A 214 1.21 -14.74 12.28
CA LYS A 214 2.68 -14.84 12.35
C LYS A 214 3.24 -15.11 10.96
N GLU A 215 4.47 -14.67 10.70
CA GLU A 215 5.10 -14.78 9.37
C GLU A 215 5.08 -16.19 8.77
N ARG A 216 5.27 -17.23 9.61
CA ARG A 216 5.23 -18.64 9.20
C ARG A 216 3.83 -19.15 8.84
N ASP A 217 2.79 -18.46 9.30
CA ASP A 217 1.39 -18.87 9.20
C ASP A 217 0.61 -18.05 8.15
N ARG A 218 1.25 -17.06 7.50
CA ARG A 218 0.63 -16.15 6.51
C ARG A 218 -0.04 -16.87 5.35
N ASP A 219 0.61 -17.85 4.73
CA ASP A 219 0.03 -18.57 3.58
C ASP A 219 -1.16 -19.46 3.98
N SER A 220 -1.12 -20.01 5.19
CA SER A 220 -2.25 -20.73 5.79
C SER A 220 -3.42 -19.77 6.06
N PHE A 221 -3.14 -18.58 6.59
CA PHE A 221 -4.14 -17.52 6.78
C PHE A 221 -4.81 -17.14 5.45
N VAL A 222 -4.02 -16.84 4.41
CA VAL A 222 -4.55 -16.52 3.07
C VAL A 222 -5.43 -17.65 2.53
N SER A 223 -5.04 -18.93 2.72
CA SER A 223 -5.82 -20.09 2.25
C SER A 223 -7.11 -20.32 3.05
N LYS A 224 -7.20 -19.80 4.27
CA LYS A 224 -8.45 -19.80 5.05
C LYS A 224 -9.43 -18.77 4.50
N THR A 225 -8.95 -17.60 4.10
CA THR A 225 -9.76 -16.49 3.59
C THR A 225 -10.12 -16.61 2.11
N VAL A 226 -9.18 -17.05 1.27
CA VAL A 226 -9.34 -17.16 -0.18
C VAL A 226 -9.30 -18.63 -0.60
N LYS A 227 -10.34 -19.07 -1.32
CA LYS A 227 -10.43 -20.40 -1.92
C LYS A 227 -10.03 -20.33 -3.38
N PHE A 228 -8.82 -20.75 -3.68
CA PHE A 228 -8.32 -20.80 -5.04
C PHE A 228 -8.83 -22.04 -5.76
N HIS A 229 -9.33 -21.85 -6.98
CA HIS A 229 -9.82 -22.88 -7.87
C HIS A 229 -9.10 -22.73 -9.21
N HIS A 230 -8.31 -23.72 -9.61
CA HIS A 230 -7.52 -23.61 -10.84
C HIS A 230 -8.35 -23.86 -12.10
N MET A 231 -8.17 -22.99 -13.09
CA MET A 231 -8.64 -23.21 -14.45
C MET A 231 -7.76 -24.27 -15.13
N GLY A 232 -8.39 -25.21 -15.84
CA GLY A 232 -7.71 -26.29 -16.56
C GLY A 232 -7.07 -25.82 -17.87
N LYS A 233 -6.41 -26.75 -18.57
CA LYS A 233 -5.62 -26.51 -19.82
C LYS A 233 -6.36 -25.77 -20.95
N SER A 234 -7.69 -25.70 -20.92
CA SER A 234 -8.53 -25.00 -21.89
C SER A 234 -9.07 -23.66 -21.38
N ASN A 235 -8.38 -23.04 -20.41
CA ASN A 235 -8.82 -21.86 -19.67
C ASN A 235 -10.28 -21.98 -19.21
N SER A 236 -10.61 -23.14 -18.65
CA SER A 236 -11.97 -23.43 -18.18
C SER A 236 -12.01 -23.92 -16.74
N CYS A 237 -13.08 -23.56 -16.04
CA CYS A 237 -13.38 -24.06 -14.70
C CYS A 237 -14.83 -24.53 -14.60
N ILE A 238 -15.11 -25.34 -13.59
CA ILE A 238 -16.44 -25.89 -13.34
C ILE A 238 -16.94 -25.42 -11.99
N LEU A 239 -18.12 -24.82 -11.97
CA LEU A 239 -18.84 -24.45 -10.76
C LEU A 239 -19.97 -25.44 -10.51
N ASN A 240 -20.14 -25.83 -9.25
CA ASN A 240 -21.21 -26.72 -8.81
C ASN A 240 -22.44 -25.90 -8.41
N GLY A 241 -23.63 -26.43 -8.69
CA GLY A 241 -24.88 -25.84 -8.24
C GLY A 241 -24.94 -25.73 -6.71
N LEU A 242 -25.50 -24.63 -6.20
CA LEU A 242 -25.59 -24.31 -4.77
C LEU A 242 -26.42 -25.35 -4.01
N LYS A 243 -27.58 -25.73 -4.55
CA LYS A 243 -28.49 -26.72 -3.95
C LYS A 243 -28.25 -28.14 -4.48
N ASN A 244 -27.97 -28.28 -5.76
CA ASN A 244 -27.73 -29.57 -6.40
C ASN A 244 -26.32 -29.65 -6.98
N ARG A 245 -25.41 -30.35 -6.29
CA ARG A 245 -24.00 -30.51 -6.71
C ARG A 245 -23.80 -31.28 -8.02
N ARG A 246 -24.84 -31.97 -8.52
CA ARG A 246 -24.82 -32.62 -9.84
C ARG A 246 -24.95 -31.61 -10.99
N LYS A 247 -25.57 -30.45 -10.75
CA LYS A 247 -25.58 -29.35 -11.73
C LYS A 247 -24.19 -28.75 -11.83
N LYS A 248 -23.67 -28.65 -13.05
CA LYS A 248 -22.33 -28.13 -13.37
C LYS A 248 -22.44 -26.97 -14.34
N LEU A 249 -21.78 -25.86 -14.03
CA LEU A 249 -21.62 -24.72 -14.91
C LEU A 249 -20.17 -24.67 -15.36
N LYS A 250 -19.91 -24.86 -16.65
CA LYS A 250 -18.57 -24.71 -17.22
C LYS A 250 -18.40 -23.27 -17.69
N LEU A 251 -17.37 -22.61 -17.18
CA LEU A 251 -16.94 -21.30 -17.63
C LEU A 251 -15.68 -21.50 -18.45
N GLN A 252 -15.64 -21.01 -19.69
CA GLN A 252 -14.49 -21.15 -20.57
C GLN A 252 -14.12 -19.80 -21.16
N GLU A 253 -12.92 -19.33 -20.88
CA GLU A 253 -12.33 -18.18 -21.56
C GLU A 253 -11.94 -18.61 -22.97
N VAL A 254 -12.59 -18.02 -23.97
CA VAL A 254 -12.36 -18.34 -25.40
C VAL A 254 -11.44 -17.33 -26.07
N GLU A 255 -11.45 -16.10 -25.58
CA GLU A 255 -10.53 -15.01 -25.89
C GLU A 255 -10.24 -14.26 -24.59
N PRO A 256 -9.11 -13.53 -24.47
CA PRO A 256 -8.82 -12.76 -23.28
C PRO A 256 -10.03 -11.93 -22.84
N SER A 257 -10.48 -12.11 -21.59
CA SER A 257 -11.62 -11.39 -21.01
C SER A 257 -13.01 -11.70 -21.61
N ILE A 258 -13.13 -12.68 -22.51
CA ILE A 258 -14.40 -13.15 -23.08
C ILE A 258 -14.66 -14.61 -22.69
N PHE A 259 -15.73 -14.83 -21.95
CA PHE A 259 -16.10 -16.13 -21.39
C PHE A 259 -17.40 -16.66 -21.99
N LYS A 260 -17.38 -17.92 -22.43
CA LYS A 260 -18.58 -18.67 -22.75
C LYS A 260 -19.01 -19.51 -21.55
N VAL A 261 -20.31 -19.46 -21.25
CA VAL A 261 -20.91 -20.10 -20.08
C VAL A 261 -21.81 -21.23 -20.54
N TYR A 262 -21.51 -22.45 -20.09
CA TYR A 262 -22.22 -23.67 -20.49
C TYR A 262 -22.86 -24.38 -19.30
N GLU A 263 -24.11 -24.80 -19.46
CA GLU A 263 -24.75 -25.77 -18.57
C GLU A 263 -24.99 -27.06 -19.36
N GLY A 264 -24.26 -28.12 -19.03
CA GLY A 264 -24.18 -29.32 -19.86
C GLY A 264 -23.53 -29.01 -21.22
N LYS A 265 -24.23 -29.31 -22.32
CA LYS A 265 -23.79 -29.00 -23.70
C LYS A 265 -24.35 -27.67 -24.23
N VAL A 266 -25.21 -26.99 -23.46
CA VAL A 266 -25.92 -25.79 -23.92
C VAL A 266 -25.15 -24.54 -23.51
N GLU A 267 -24.81 -23.70 -24.47
CA GLU A 267 -24.31 -22.34 -24.21
C GLU A 267 -25.47 -21.49 -23.66
N ARG A 268 -25.29 -20.94 -22.46
CA ARG A 268 -26.30 -20.14 -21.75
C ARG A 268 -26.13 -18.65 -22.03
N CYS A 269 -24.89 -18.17 -22.01
CA CYS A 269 -24.54 -16.80 -22.32
C CYS A 269 -23.05 -16.65 -22.65
N THR A 270 -22.70 -15.48 -23.19
CA THR A 270 -21.33 -14.99 -23.32
C THR A 270 -21.16 -13.79 -22.39
N VAL A 271 -20.05 -13.74 -21.66
CA VAL A 271 -19.67 -12.65 -20.77
C VAL A 271 -18.45 -11.96 -21.34
N ASN A 272 -18.54 -10.65 -21.56
CA ASN A 272 -17.42 -9.82 -22.02
C ASN A 272 -17.10 -8.77 -20.95
N VAL A 273 -15.98 -8.98 -20.25
CA VAL A 273 -15.52 -8.14 -19.13
C VAL A 273 -15.21 -6.70 -19.57
N ASN A 274 -14.74 -6.52 -20.80
CA ASN A 274 -14.35 -5.22 -21.36
C ASN A 274 -15.50 -4.54 -22.15
N SER A 275 -16.73 -4.98 -21.97
CA SER A 275 -17.89 -4.44 -22.71
C SER A 275 -18.19 -2.96 -22.40
N ILE A 276 -17.79 -2.46 -21.23
CA ILE A 276 -17.89 -1.05 -20.83
C ILE A 276 -16.50 -0.47 -20.61
N VAL A 277 -15.63 -0.50 -21.62
CA VAL A 277 -14.54 0.49 -21.67
C VAL A 277 -15.18 1.84 -22.00
N SER A 278 -15.67 2.52 -20.97
CA SER A 278 -16.26 3.85 -21.10
C SER A 278 -15.25 4.78 -21.78
N LYS A 279 -15.59 5.31 -22.96
CA LYS A 279 -15.02 6.59 -23.42
C LYS A 279 -15.39 7.60 -22.33
N HIS A 280 -14.42 8.00 -21.50
CA HIS A 280 -14.63 8.96 -20.44
C HIS A 280 -15.45 10.14 -21.00
N LYS A 281 -16.65 10.38 -20.45
CA LYS A 281 -17.34 11.65 -20.70
C LYS A 281 -16.38 12.72 -20.22
N LYS A 282 -15.81 13.48 -21.15
CA LYS A 282 -15.02 14.67 -20.83
C LYS A 282 -15.93 15.59 -20.03
N GLN A 283 -15.77 15.60 -18.71
CA GLN A 283 -16.34 16.66 -17.90
C GLN A 283 -15.57 17.93 -18.25
N GLU A 284 -16.27 19.05 -18.37
CA GLU A 284 -15.59 20.33 -18.47
C GLU A 284 -14.68 20.48 -17.24
N PRO A 285 -13.40 20.82 -17.46
CA PRO A 285 -12.47 20.98 -16.36
C PRO A 285 -12.99 22.08 -15.44
N LYS A 286 -12.87 21.88 -14.13
CA LYS A 286 -13.04 22.91 -13.11
C LYS A 286 -11.63 23.33 -12.68
N PRO A 287 -11.00 24.31 -13.36
CA PRO A 287 -9.57 24.54 -13.21
C PRO A 287 -9.27 25.06 -11.81
N ILE A 288 -8.32 24.42 -11.14
CA ILE A 288 -7.81 24.88 -9.84
C ILE A 288 -6.59 25.77 -10.08
N GLN A 289 -6.51 26.90 -9.37
CA GLN A 289 -5.31 27.72 -9.35
C GLN A 289 -4.29 27.17 -8.34
N ALA A 290 -3.18 26.63 -8.84
CA ALA A 290 -2.09 26.14 -8.00
C ALA A 290 -1.43 27.32 -7.23
N PRO A 291 -1.32 27.26 -5.89
CA PRO A 291 -0.59 28.25 -5.11
C PRO A 291 0.92 28.09 -5.26
N PHE A 292 1.72 29.12 -4.91
CA PHE A 292 3.16 28.95 -4.83
C PHE A 292 3.58 27.88 -3.82
N PHE A 293 2.99 27.89 -2.61
CA PHE A 293 3.11 26.83 -1.63
C PHE A 293 1.77 26.56 -0.94
N GLY A 294 1.29 25.33 -0.98
CA GLY A 294 -0.03 24.96 -0.47
C GLY A 294 -0.38 23.52 -0.82
N VAL A 295 -1.64 23.15 -0.63
CA VAL A 295 -2.15 21.81 -0.93
C VAL A 295 -3.44 21.87 -1.75
N THR A 296 -3.61 20.92 -2.67
CA THR A 296 -4.88 20.58 -3.31
C THR A 296 -5.26 19.15 -2.92
N PHE A 297 -6.48 18.93 -2.44
CA PHE A 297 -6.98 17.61 -2.05
C PHE A 297 -7.60 16.92 -3.26
N VAL A 298 -6.87 15.97 -3.87
CA VAL A 298 -7.34 15.24 -5.07
C VAL A 298 -8.44 14.25 -4.70
N GLY A 299 -8.27 13.59 -3.55
CA GLY A 299 -9.29 12.77 -2.91
C GLY A 299 -9.07 12.68 -1.40
N VAL A 300 -10.15 12.45 -0.65
CA VAL A 300 -10.12 12.53 0.83
C VAL A 300 -10.79 11.35 1.53
N GLY A 301 -11.31 10.36 0.79
CA GLY A 301 -11.98 9.18 1.33
C GLY A 301 -11.08 7.96 1.52
N SER A 302 -11.55 6.98 2.28
CA SER A 302 -10.93 5.65 2.37
C SER A 302 -11.23 4.81 1.12
N GLY A 303 -10.56 3.67 0.97
CA GLY A 303 -10.92 2.64 -0.01
C GLY A 303 -12.35 2.08 0.11
N PHE A 304 -13.07 2.35 1.21
CA PHE A 304 -14.45 1.89 1.44
C PHE A 304 -15.52 3.00 1.31
N LEU A 305 -15.14 4.28 1.26
CA LEU A 305 -16.09 5.38 1.13
C LEU A 305 -16.44 5.66 -0.34
N ALA A 306 -17.62 5.21 -0.76
CA ALA A 306 -18.00 5.13 -2.18
C ALA A 306 -18.31 6.48 -2.87
N ASP A 307 -18.62 7.53 -2.10
CA ASP A 307 -18.97 8.86 -2.63
C ASP A 307 -17.77 9.83 -2.69
N LYS A 308 -16.57 9.37 -2.33
CA LYS A 308 -15.33 10.14 -2.36
C LYS A 308 -14.21 9.42 -3.11
N GLN A 309 -13.31 10.20 -3.69
CA GLN A 309 -12.06 9.66 -4.21
C GLN A 309 -11.17 9.15 -3.06
N ASN A 310 -10.31 8.16 -3.33
CA ASN A 310 -9.34 7.69 -2.34
C ASN A 310 -8.38 8.81 -1.93
N SER A 311 -7.78 8.69 -0.75
CA SER A 311 -6.96 9.75 -0.18
C SER A 311 -5.70 10.03 -1.01
N SER A 312 -5.62 11.23 -1.58
CA SER A 312 -4.44 11.70 -2.31
C SER A 312 -4.44 13.22 -2.36
N VAL A 313 -3.27 13.82 -2.21
CA VAL A 313 -3.10 15.28 -2.16
C VAL A 313 -1.93 15.73 -3.01
N ILE A 314 -2.02 16.92 -3.60
CA ILE A 314 -0.89 17.57 -4.26
C ILE A 314 -0.37 18.66 -3.33
N VAL A 315 0.87 18.54 -2.90
CA VAL A 315 1.59 19.64 -2.26
C VAL A 315 2.28 20.47 -3.34
N TRP A 316 1.79 21.68 -3.56
CA TRP A 316 2.36 22.62 -4.51
C TRP A 316 3.55 23.33 -3.87
N ALA A 317 4.64 23.46 -4.63
CA ALA A 317 5.82 24.23 -4.26
C ALA A 317 6.54 24.72 -5.53
N GLU A 318 6.87 26.01 -5.60
CA GLU A 318 7.72 26.56 -6.68
C GLU A 318 7.20 26.27 -8.10
N GLY A 319 5.87 26.29 -8.28
CA GLY A 319 5.22 26.02 -9.57
C GLY A 319 5.19 24.55 -9.99
N LYS A 320 5.52 23.62 -9.09
CA LYS A 320 5.46 22.16 -9.30
C LYS A 320 4.67 21.51 -8.18
N GLY A 321 4.08 20.34 -8.44
CA GLY A 321 3.35 19.58 -7.45
C GLY A 321 4.07 18.29 -7.06
N ILE A 322 4.02 17.99 -5.76
CA ILE A 322 4.43 16.72 -5.17
C ILE A 322 3.14 16.00 -4.79
N LEU A 323 2.82 14.96 -5.54
CA LEU A 323 1.64 14.14 -5.30
C LEU A 323 1.94 13.17 -4.15
N ILE A 324 1.15 13.21 -3.08
CA ILE A 324 1.20 12.25 -1.98
C ILE A 324 0.16 11.18 -2.30
N ASP A 325 0.66 9.98 -2.59
CA ASP A 325 -0.09 8.83 -3.10
C ASP A 325 -0.80 9.08 -4.43
N VAL A 326 -1.01 8.01 -5.22
CA VAL A 326 -1.59 8.11 -6.56
C VAL A 326 -2.74 7.12 -6.67
N VAL A 327 -3.95 7.64 -6.70
CA VAL A 327 -5.19 6.84 -6.77
C VAL A 327 -5.43 6.30 -8.18
N ALA A 328 -6.27 5.27 -8.31
CA ALA A 328 -6.71 4.80 -9.61
C ALA A 328 -7.40 5.92 -10.42
N GLU A 329 -7.21 5.92 -11.74
CA GLU A 329 -7.71 6.93 -12.67
C GLU A 329 -7.21 8.36 -12.42
N ASN A 330 -6.08 8.52 -11.73
CA ASN A 330 -5.56 9.82 -11.32
C ASN A 330 -5.43 10.80 -12.50
N ASN A 331 -5.03 10.34 -13.69
CA ASN A 331 -4.92 11.22 -14.86
C ASN A 331 -6.26 11.84 -15.28
N SER A 332 -7.35 11.09 -15.18
CA SER A 332 -8.71 11.59 -15.44
C SER A 332 -9.11 12.62 -14.38
N ILE A 333 -8.81 12.35 -13.11
CA ILE A 333 -9.11 13.25 -11.98
C ILE A 333 -8.33 14.57 -12.13
N LEU A 334 -7.02 14.51 -12.40
CA LEU A 334 -6.18 15.69 -12.62
C LEU A 334 -6.68 16.52 -13.80
N SER A 335 -7.04 15.88 -14.92
CA SER A 335 -7.62 16.57 -16.07
C SER A 335 -8.95 17.26 -15.71
N GLY A 336 -9.77 16.66 -14.85
CA GLY A 336 -11.00 17.26 -14.34
C GLY A 336 -10.77 18.53 -13.53
N TYR A 337 -9.60 18.66 -12.89
CA TYR A 337 -9.17 19.87 -12.19
C TYR A 337 -8.33 20.83 -13.04
N GLY A 338 -8.19 20.57 -14.34
CA GLY A 338 -7.34 21.36 -15.23
C GLY A 338 -5.84 21.28 -14.90
N ILE A 339 -5.42 20.26 -14.15
CA ILE A 339 -4.03 20.07 -13.73
C ILE A 339 -3.28 19.29 -14.81
N ASN A 340 -2.19 19.87 -15.31
CA ASN A 340 -1.33 19.16 -16.25
C ASN A 340 -0.53 18.09 -15.49
N LYS A 341 -0.64 16.84 -15.95
CA LYS A 341 0.09 15.72 -15.35
C LYS A 341 1.61 15.91 -15.35
N ASN A 342 2.17 16.70 -16.27
CA ASN A 342 3.59 16.98 -16.29
C ASN A 342 4.06 17.85 -15.12
N ASP A 343 3.16 18.61 -14.49
CA ASP A 343 3.47 19.49 -13.35
C ASP A 343 3.53 18.71 -12.02
N VAL A 344 3.03 17.46 -12.01
CA VAL A 344 2.92 16.58 -10.83
C VAL A 344 3.66 15.26 -11.04
N ASN A 345 4.94 15.34 -11.43
CA ASN A 345 5.77 14.16 -11.71
C ASN A 345 6.56 13.63 -10.50
N HIS A 346 6.54 14.34 -9.37
CA HIS A 346 7.05 13.86 -8.08
C HIS A 346 5.93 13.20 -7.30
N VAL A 347 6.18 11.97 -6.85
CA VAL A 347 5.23 11.19 -6.06
C VAL A 347 5.91 10.82 -4.75
N PHE A 348 5.35 11.24 -3.62
CA PHE A 348 5.65 10.62 -2.33
C PHE A 348 4.67 9.47 -2.12
N LEU A 349 5.17 8.23 -2.18
CA LEU A 349 4.37 7.04 -1.91
C LEU A 349 4.48 6.68 -0.43
N THR A 350 3.36 6.80 0.29
CA THR A 350 3.28 6.52 1.72
C THR A 350 3.39 5.02 1.97
N HIS A 351 2.63 4.19 1.25
CA HIS A 351 2.63 2.74 1.35
C HIS A 351 2.00 2.09 0.10
N VAL A 352 1.83 0.76 0.12
CA VAL A 352 1.49 -0.04 -1.07
C VAL A 352 0.10 -0.71 -0.99
N HIS A 353 -0.85 -0.11 -0.26
CA HIS A 353 -2.27 -0.49 -0.43
C HIS A 353 -2.80 0.11 -1.74
N SER A 354 -3.70 -0.63 -2.40
CA SER A 354 -4.16 -0.28 -3.76
C SER A 354 -4.89 1.07 -3.84
N ASP A 355 -5.50 1.54 -2.76
CA ASP A 355 -6.10 2.87 -2.72
C ASP A 355 -5.07 4.01 -2.75
N HIS A 356 -3.79 3.72 -2.50
CA HIS A 356 -2.69 4.69 -2.49
C HIS A 356 -1.68 4.51 -3.64
N ASP A 357 -1.52 3.30 -4.20
CA ASP A 357 -0.49 3.00 -5.21
C ASP A 357 -1.00 2.63 -6.61
N ALA A 358 -2.30 2.39 -6.78
CA ALA A 358 -2.85 1.92 -8.06
C ALA A 358 -2.54 2.87 -9.22
N GLY A 359 -2.61 4.18 -9.02
CA GLY A 359 -2.30 5.16 -10.05
C GLY A 359 -0.80 5.29 -10.34
N ALA A 360 0.08 4.91 -9.41
CA ALA A 360 1.51 4.87 -9.65
C ALA A 360 1.85 3.72 -10.62
N LEU A 361 1.14 2.60 -10.49
CA LEU A 361 1.16 1.51 -11.45
C LEU A 361 0.60 1.96 -12.82
N GLU A 362 -0.52 2.68 -12.87
CA GLU A 362 -1.07 3.23 -14.12
C GLU A 362 -0.08 4.14 -14.84
N ASN A 363 0.60 5.05 -14.11
CA ASN A 363 1.65 5.88 -14.69
C ASN A 363 2.73 5.05 -15.39
N LEU A 364 3.17 3.96 -14.77
CA LEU A 364 4.15 3.05 -15.35
C LEU A 364 3.62 2.35 -16.61
N LEU A 365 2.37 1.89 -16.60
CA LEU A 365 1.73 1.25 -17.75
C LEU A 365 1.53 2.24 -18.92
N GLU A 366 1.30 3.52 -18.63
CA GLU A 366 1.27 4.60 -19.60
C GLU A 366 2.66 5.08 -20.06
N LYS A 367 3.74 4.41 -19.64
CA LYS A 367 5.15 4.78 -19.92
C LYS A 367 5.52 6.18 -19.41
N ARG A 368 4.82 6.67 -18.38
CA ARG A 368 5.10 7.96 -17.75
C ARG A 368 6.19 7.81 -16.69
N LYS A 369 7.25 8.60 -16.86
CA LYS A 369 8.33 8.66 -15.86
C LYS A 369 7.86 9.34 -14.58
N THR A 370 8.07 8.66 -13.46
CA THR A 370 7.68 9.13 -12.12
C THR A 370 8.91 9.26 -11.23
N ASN A 371 9.07 10.42 -10.58
CA ASN A 371 10.06 10.65 -9.54
C ASN A 371 9.49 10.15 -8.21
N LEU A 372 9.75 8.90 -7.86
CA LEU A 372 9.15 8.24 -6.69
C LEU A 372 10.01 8.48 -5.46
N ILE A 373 9.55 9.37 -4.58
CA ILE A 373 10.10 9.68 -3.27
C ILE A 373 9.51 8.68 -2.28
N THR A 374 10.33 7.83 -1.67
CA THR A 374 9.88 6.97 -0.56
C THR A 374 11.08 6.30 0.10
N SER A 375 10.87 5.54 1.18
CA SER A 375 11.94 4.78 1.80
C SER A 375 12.35 3.59 0.93
N ARG A 376 13.58 3.10 1.10
CA ARG A 376 14.04 1.89 0.39
C ARG A 376 13.12 0.69 0.66
N ILE A 377 12.60 0.54 1.87
CA ILE A 377 11.71 -0.57 2.24
C ILE A 377 10.38 -0.49 1.48
N ILE A 378 9.74 0.69 1.47
CA ILE A 378 8.47 0.89 0.77
C ILE A 378 8.67 0.75 -0.75
N TYR A 379 9.77 1.29 -1.29
CA TYR A 379 10.12 1.14 -2.69
C TYR A 379 10.26 -0.31 -3.13
N GLU A 380 10.99 -1.14 -2.37
CA GLU A 380 11.15 -2.55 -2.70
C GLU A 380 9.83 -3.33 -2.55
N SER A 381 8.94 -2.94 -1.63
CA SER A 381 7.57 -3.47 -1.57
C SER A 381 6.74 -3.08 -2.80
N PHE A 382 6.83 -1.82 -3.24
CA PHE A 382 6.17 -1.35 -4.46
C PHE A 382 6.64 -2.15 -5.68
N LEU A 383 7.95 -2.39 -5.80
CA LEU A 383 8.50 -3.23 -6.87
C LEU A 383 7.95 -4.66 -6.81
N ARG A 384 7.97 -5.32 -5.65
CA ARG A 384 7.45 -6.70 -5.52
C ARG A 384 5.97 -6.80 -5.84
N LYS A 385 5.15 -5.85 -5.35
CA LYS A 385 3.72 -5.78 -5.67
C LYS A 385 3.52 -5.52 -7.16
N THR A 386 4.24 -4.57 -7.75
CA THR A 386 4.17 -4.23 -9.19
C THR A 386 4.59 -5.41 -10.07
N GLN A 387 5.63 -6.15 -9.71
CA GLN A 387 6.03 -7.37 -10.42
C GLN A 387 4.96 -8.46 -10.32
N ALA A 388 4.37 -8.67 -9.14
CA ALA A 388 3.30 -9.63 -8.96
C ALA A 388 2.02 -9.22 -9.70
N LEU A 389 1.73 -7.92 -9.77
CA LEU A 389 0.64 -7.37 -10.56
C LEU A 389 0.93 -7.53 -12.05
N THR A 390 2.02 -6.99 -12.59
CA THR A 390 2.21 -6.85 -14.05
C THR A 390 2.96 -8.01 -14.73
N SER A 391 3.61 -8.89 -13.96
CA SER A 391 4.60 -9.85 -14.44
C SER A 391 5.85 -9.21 -15.10
N LEU A 392 6.02 -7.89 -15.01
CA LEU A 392 7.22 -7.21 -15.51
C LEU A 392 8.44 -7.52 -14.65
N SER A 393 9.63 -7.44 -15.24
CA SER A 393 10.88 -7.53 -14.49
C SER A 393 11.10 -6.27 -13.66
N LYS A 394 11.88 -6.37 -12.57
CA LYS A 394 12.30 -5.20 -11.79
C LYS A 394 12.96 -4.14 -12.68
N ASN A 395 13.89 -4.54 -13.56
CA ASN A 395 14.58 -3.59 -14.45
C ASN A 395 13.61 -2.84 -15.36
N SER A 396 12.62 -3.54 -15.94
CA SER A 396 11.59 -2.93 -16.80
C SER A 396 10.74 -1.91 -16.04
N ILE A 397 10.47 -2.17 -14.75
CA ILE A 397 9.73 -1.23 -13.91
C ILE A 397 10.57 0.02 -13.61
N GLU A 398 11.85 -0.18 -13.29
CA GLU A 398 12.77 0.90 -12.93
C GLU A 398 13.09 1.86 -14.10
N GLU A 399 12.86 1.47 -15.36
CA GLU A 399 12.96 2.36 -16.52
C GLU A 399 11.97 3.56 -16.46
N PHE A 400 10.82 3.37 -15.81
CA PHE A 400 9.78 4.38 -15.67
C PHE A 400 9.74 5.02 -14.27
N VAL A 401 10.56 4.55 -13.34
CA VAL A 401 10.56 5.01 -11.95
C VAL A 401 11.94 5.49 -11.56
N LYS A 402 12.07 6.80 -11.37
CA LYS A 402 13.27 7.39 -10.77
C LYS A 402 13.12 7.40 -9.26
N PHE A 403 13.81 6.49 -8.59
CA PHE A 403 13.79 6.40 -7.13
C PHE A 403 14.54 7.56 -6.46
N ILE A 404 13.88 8.25 -5.54
CA ILE A 404 14.44 9.28 -4.66
C ILE A 404 14.34 8.74 -3.23
N GLU A 405 15.45 8.17 -2.76
CA GLU A 405 15.51 7.53 -1.44
C GLU A 405 15.42 8.57 -0.31
N VAL A 406 14.49 8.36 0.62
CA VAL A 406 14.42 9.08 1.89
C VAL A 406 14.68 8.13 3.05
N GLU A 407 15.32 8.66 4.09
CA GLU A 407 15.64 7.92 5.32
C GLU A 407 14.98 8.62 6.51
N PRO A 408 14.51 7.87 7.53
CA PRO A 408 13.88 8.45 8.71
C PRO A 408 14.72 9.56 9.33
N ASN A 409 14.08 10.68 9.63
CA ASN A 409 14.65 11.88 10.28
C ASN A 409 15.80 12.54 9.50
N LYS A 410 16.00 12.20 8.22
CA LYS A 410 16.93 12.92 7.34
C LYS A 410 16.18 13.89 6.46
N LYS A 411 16.70 15.12 6.44
CA LYS A 411 16.21 16.19 5.56
C LYS A 411 16.93 16.12 4.22
N ILE A 412 16.17 16.12 3.14
CA ILE A 412 16.70 16.21 1.78
C ILE A 412 16.11 17.40 1.04
N LYS A 413 16.86 17.95 0.08
CA LYS A 413 16.33 18.88 -0.92
C LYS A 413 15.71 18.05 -2.04
N ILE A 414 14.48 18.36 -2.44
CA ILE A 414 13.79 17.57 -3.48
C ILE A 414 14.43 17.92 -4.84
N PRO A 415 14.91 16.92 -5.62
CA PRO A 415 15.46 17.17 -6.93
C PRO A 415 14.50 17.94 -7.84
N GLY A 416 14.96 19.05 -8.41
CA GLY A 416 14.15 19.93 -9.27
C GLY A 416 13.45 21.07 -8.54
N PHE A 417 13.62 21.20 -7.22
CA PHE A 417 13.16 22.33 -6.41
C PHE A 417 14.36 23.09 -5.83
N THR A 418 14.23 24.40 -5.67
CA THR A 418 15.30 25.30 -5.19
C THR A 418 15.25 25.49 -3.68
N ASN A 419 14.07 25.67 -3.11
CA ASN A 419 13.86 26.03 -1.70
C ASN A 419 12.90 25.07 -0.97
N THR A 420 12.65 23.90 -1.56
CA THR A 420 11.74 22.89 -1.02
C THR A 420 12.50 21.67 -0.49
N PHE A 421 12.21 21.31 0.76
CA PHE A 421 12.85 20.23 1.49
C PHE A 421 11.84 19.22 2.01
N PHE A 422 12.26 17.97 2.09
CA PHE A 422 11.47 16.83 2.51
C PHE A 422 12.14 16.14 3.70
N GLU A 423 11.37 15.82 4.73
CA GLU A 423 11.76 14.99 5.86
C GLU A 423 10.78 13.82 5.98
N PHE A 424 11.30 12.61 6.18
CA PHE A 424 10.54 11.36 6.25
C PHE A 424 10.60 10.76 7.65
N ASP A 425 9.55 10.05 8.06
CA ASP A 425 9.59 9.05 9.12
C ASP A 425 8.54 7.95 8.85
N TYR A 426 8.57 6.84 9.58
CA TYR A 426 7.52 5.81 9.51
C TYR A 426 6.35 6.15 10.44
N SER A 427 5.12 5.93 9.98
CA SER A 427 3.88 5.94 10.77
C SER A 427 3.54 4.54 11.32
N LEU A 428 2.49 4.44 12.16
CA LEU A 428 2.04 3.15 12.70
C LEU A 428 0.90 2.58 11.86
N HIS A 429 1.19 1.53 11.09
CA HIS A 429 0.21 0.89 10.22
C HIS A 429 0.52 -0.60 10.02
N SER A 430 -0.36 -1.35 9.35
CA SER A 430 -0.22 -2.81 9.15
C SER A 430 0.94 -3.21 8.22
N ILE A 431 1.39 -2.28 7.38
CA ILE A 431 2.54 -2.43 6.49
C ILE A 431 3.45 -1.20 6.60
N PRO A 432 4.71 -1.23 6.14
CA PRO A 432 5.60 -0.07 6.18
C PRO A 432 4.93 1.14 5.54
N THR A 433 4.69 2.17 6.35
CA THR A 433 3.95 3.36 5.92
C THR A 433 4.70 4.62 6.30
N GLY A 434 4.77 5.53 5.34
CA GLY A 434 5.52 6.76 5.41
C GLY A 434 4.67 7.96 5.82
N ARG A 435 5.28 8.85 6.58
CA ARG A 435 4.80 10.20 6.86
C ARG A 435 5.86 11.22 6.53
N CYS A 436 5.46 12.46 6.29
CA CYS A 436 6.42 13.48 5.85
C CYS A 436 6.16 14.88 6.43
N LYS A 437 7.21 15.69 6.38
CA LYS A 437 7.17 17.15 6.46
C LYS A 437 7.79 17.72 5.19
N ILE A 438 7.07 18.62 4.53
CA ILE A 438 7.52 19.37 3.36
C ILE A 438 7.63 20.83 3.77
N THR A 439 8.80 21.42 3.59
CA THR A 439 9.06 22.83 3.93
C THR A 439 9.46 23.59 2.68
N CYS A 440 8.88 24.77 2.47
CA CYS A 440 9.20 25.65 1.34
C CYS A 440 9.50 27.07 1.84
N ALA A 441 10.41 27.77 1.16
CA ALA A 441 10.72 29.16 1.43
C ALA A 441 10.57 30.05 0.17
N LYS A 442 9.98 31.23 0.36
CA LYS A 442 9.86 32.31 -0.64
C LYS A 442 10.31 33.61 0.01
N GLY A 443 11.50 34.09 -0.34
CA GLY A 443 12.12 35.24 0.32
C GLY A 443 12.35 34.95 1.82
N LYS A 444 11.86 35.83 2.69
CA LYS A 444 11.94 35.66 4.16
C LYS A 444 10.88 34.74 4.75
N THR A 445 9.86 34.36 3.96
CA THR A 445 8.75 33.53 4.43
C THR A 445 9.10 32.07 4.27
N LYS A 446 8.97 31.30 5.35
CA LYS A 446 9.14 29.85 5.37
C LYS A 446 7.89 29.21 5.96
N LYS A 447 7.36 28.20 5.27
CA LYS A 447 6.15 27.47 5.68
C LYS A 447 6.36 25.97 5.56
N SER A 448 5.60 25.20 6.33
CA SER A 448 5.64 23.73 6.29
C SER A 448 4.25 23.09 6.23
N ILE A 449 4.18 21.97 5.52
CA ILE A 449 3.02 21.08 5.45
C ILE A 449 3.49 19.70 5.91
N SER A 450 2.77 19.06 6.83
CA SER A 450 2.99 17.66 7.16
C SER A 450 1.84 16.78 6.72
N HIS A 451 2.16 15.54 6.39
CA HIS A 451 1.20 14.50 6.06
C HIS A 451 1.46 13.28 6.94
N SER A 452 0.43 12.78 7.62
CA SER A 452 0.55 11.65 8.54
C SER A 452 0.78 10.30 7.86
N GLY A 453 0.40 10.19 6.59
CA GLY A 453 0.12 8.89 5.97
C GLY A 453 -1.03 8.18 6.71
N ASP A 454 -1.31 6.95 6.32
CA ASP A 454 -2.22 6.12 7.10
C ASP A 454 -1.55 5.72 8.41
N THR A 455 -2.27 5.92 9.52
CA THR A 455 -1.66 5.75 10.84
C THR A 455 -2.67 5.53 11.95
N LYS A 456 -2.34 4.64 12.88
CA LYS A 456 -3.01 4.55 14.20
C LYS A 456 -2.33 5.48 15.20
N TYR A 457 -2.80 6.73 15.30
CA TYR A 457 -2.41 7.65 16.37
C TYR A 457 -3.40 7.57 17.53
N ASP A 458 -2.95 7.08 18.68
CA ASP A 458 -3.73 7.01 19.91
C ASP A 458 -2.76 7.02 21.11
N ILE A 459 -2.75 8.13 21.86
CA ILE A 459 -1.77 8.34 22.95
C ILE A 459 -1.87 7.22 24.01
N PRO A 460 -3.04 6.90 24.60
CA PRO A 460 -3.17 5.78 25.52
C PRO A 460 -2.66 4.45 24.95
N LYS A 461 -3.02 4.11 23.72
CA LYS A 461 -2.63 2.84 23.08
C LYS A 461 -1.12 2.77 22.84
N ILE A 462 -0.53 3.86 22.32
CA ILE A 462 0.91 3.97 22.09
C ILE A 462 1.68 3.89 23.42
N ASN A 463 1.19 4.54 24.47
CA ASN A 463 1.76 4.41 25.81
C ASN A 463 1.71 2.96 26.30
N ALA A 464 0.56 2.30 26.21
CA ALA A 464 0.40 0.91 26.63
C ALA A 464 1.30 -0.06 25.84
N TRP A 465 1.49 0.16 24.54
CA TRP A 465 2.42 -0.61 23.72
C TRP A 465 3.88 -0.37 24.12
N PHE A 466 4.25 0.88 24.43
CA PHE A 466 5.58 1.19 24.96
C PHE A 466 5.84 0.46 26.28
N GLU A 467 4.92 0.52 27.25
CA GLU A 467 5.08 -0.18 28.54
C GLU A 467 5.19 -1.71 28.38
N LYS A 468 4.64 -2.27 27.30
CA LYS A 468 4.79 -3.70 26.93
C LYS A 468 6.08 -4.01 26.17
N GLY A 469 6.96 -3.03 25.95
CA GLY A 469 8.23 -3.21 25.25
C GLY A 469 8.11 -3.25 23.73
N ALA A 470 7.19 -2.48 23.12
CA ALA A 470 7.07 -2.37 21.66
C ALA A 470 8.00 -1.32 21.02
N PHE A 471 8.47 -0.34 21.80
CA PHE A 471 9.25 0.80 21.30
C PHE A 471 10.43 1.12 22.19
N THR A 472 11.49 1.70 21.62
CA THR A 472 12.40 2.56 22.38
C THR A 472 11.69 3.84 22.80
N ARG A 473 12.20 4.52 23.85
CA ARG A 473 11.64 5.82 24.29
C ARG A 473 11.69 6.86 23.17
N THR A 474 12.80 6.95 22.44
CA THR A 474 12.95 7.86 21.31
C THR A 474 11.94 7.55 20.21
N ARG A 475 11.76 6.26 19.86
CA ARG A 475 10.79 5.88 18.82
C ARG A 475 9.36 6.24 19.21
N LYS A 476 8.95 5.96 20.46
CA LYS A 476 7.65 6.38 21.00
C LYS A 476 7.45 7.90 20.84
N ASN A 477 8.42 8.70 21.26
CA ASN A 477 8.34 10.16 21.15
C ASN A 477 8.29 10.62 19.69
N GLY A 478 9.05 9.97 18.81
CA GLY A 478 9.00 10.19 17.37
C GLY A 478 7.60 9.97 16.82
N VAL A 479 6.99 8.80 17.07
CA VAL A 479 5.61 8.48 16.68
C VAL A 479 4.64 9.56 17.14
N LEU A 480 4.77 10.01 18.39
CA LEU A 480 3.86 10.99 18.98
C LEU A 480 4.08 12.43 18.52
N GLY A 481 5.26 12.80 18.00
CA GLY A 481 5.66 14.20 17.81
C GLY A 481 5.92 14.68 16.38
N PHE A 482 6.26 13.80 15.44
CA PHE A 482 6.94 14.18 14.19
C PHE A 482 6.24 15.26 13.31
N ILE A 483 4.91 15.28 13.25
CA ILE A 483 4.15 16.10 12.30
C ILE A 483 3.57 17.40 12.89
N TRP A 484 3.45 17.52 14.20
CA TRP A 484 2.54 18.48 14.84
C TRP A 484 3.01 19.94 14.84
N GLU A 485 4.27 20.19 14.48
CA GLU A 485 4.86 21.54 14.44
C GLU A 485 4.67 22.26 13.09
N SER A 486 3.98 21.66 12.12
CA SER A 486 3.80 22.24 10.79
C SER A 486 2.78 23.38 10.77
N ASP A 487 2.84 24.27 9.76
CA ASP A 487 1.82 25.32 9.57
C ASP A 487 0.46 24.75 9.12
N LEU A 488 0.49 23.62 8.41
CA LEU A 488 -0.68 22.84 8.00
C LEU A 488 -0.39 21.35 8.21
N ILE A 489 -1.34 20.64 8.83
CA ILE A 489 -1.20 19.24 9.22
C ILE A 489 -2.32 18.46 8.57
N ILE A 490 -1.99 17.58 7.64
CA ILE A 490 -2.93 16.69 6.97
C ILE A 490 -2.87 15.33 7.69
N HIS A 491 -3.99 14.91 8.28
CA HIS A 491 -4.01 13.75 9.17
C HIS A 491 -5.14 12.76 8.83
N ASP A 492 -4.81 11.48 8.84
CA ASP A 492 -5.72 10.34 8.66
C ASP A 492 -6.81 10.29 9.74
N VAL A 493 -8.07 10.03 9.36
CA VAL A 493 -9.18 9.77 10.29
C VAL A 493 -10.04 8.57 9.86
N GLY A 494 -9.43 7.56 9.24
CA GLY A 494 -10.13 6.36 8.78
C GLY A 494 -10.74 5.51 9.91
N GLY A 495 -10.31 5.71 11.16
CA GLY A 495 -10.77 4.97 12.33
C GLY A 495 -10.44 3.47 12.37
N GLY A 496 -11.07 2.78 13.31
CA GLY A 496 -10.94 1.31 13.45
C GLY A 496 -9.56 0.88 13.97
N ASN A 497 -9.08 -0.30 13.55
CA ASN A 497 -7.86 -0.87 14.11
C ASN A 497 -6.57 -0.28 13.54
N LEU A 498 -6.61 0.18 12.29
CA LEU A 498 -5.43 0.59 11.52
C LEU A 498 -5.24 2.10 11.41
N HIS A 499 -6.32 2.87 11.57
CA HIS A 499 -6.32 4.32 11.38
C HIS A 499 -6.71 5.06 12.65
N THR A 500 -6.40 6.36 12.67
CA THR A 500 -6.66 7.24 13.81
C THR A 500 -8.16 7.45 13.96
N ASP A 501 -8.66 7.33 15.19
CA ASP A 501 -10.03 7.72 15.49
C ASP A 501 -10.09 9.24 15.73
N TYR A 502 -11.21 9.86 15.35
CA TYR A 502 -11.43 11.29 15.57
C TYR A 502 -11.17 11.73 17.02
N GLU A 503 -11.61 10.92 17.99
CA GLU A 503 -11.45 11.21 19.43
C GLU A 503 -9.99 11.32 19.86
N SER A 504 -9.09 10.56 19.22
CA SER A 504 -7.67 10.55 19.54
C SER A 504 -6.99 11.91 19.27
N LEU A 505 -7.64 12.80 18.53
CA LEU A 505 -7.14 14.13 18.17
C LEU A 505 -7.74 15.26 19.03
N LEU A 506 -8.75 14.99 19.85
CA LEU A 506 -9.42 16.04 20.62
C LEU A 506 -8.60 16.61 21.77
N HIS A 507 -7.55 15.90 22.19
CA HIS A 507 -6.64 16.36 23.25
C HIS A 507 -5.82 17.59 22.84
N PHE A 508 -5.71 17.91 21.53
CA PHE A 508 -4.98 19.07 21.07
C PHE A 508 -5.65 20.38 21.48
N ASN A 509 -4.84 21.41 21.73
CA ASN A 509 -5.35 22.76 21.96
C ASN A 509 -5.91 23.39 20.67
N LYS A 510 -6.64 24.51 20.82
CA LYS A 510 -7.29 25.22 19.70
C LYS A 510 -6.31 25.60 18.59
N ASN A 511 -5.10 26.02 18.93
CA ASN A 511 -4.11 26.48 17.95
C ASN A 511 -3.61 25.34 17.04
N ILE A 512 -3.40 24.15 17.60
CA ILE A 512 -3.01 22.98 16.81
C ILE A 512 -4.22 22.46 16.01
N LYS A 513 -5.41 22.37 16.63
CA LYS A 513 -6.65 21.93 15.96
C LYS A 513 -6.95 22.75 14.69
N GLN A 514 -6.71 24.06 14.72
CA GLN A 514 -6.89 24.94 13.56
C GLN A 514 -5.97 24.64 12.37
N LYS A 515 -4.83 23.98 12.61
CA LYS A 515 -3.88 23.58 11.56
C LYS A 515 -4.16 22.18 11.02
N ILE A 516 -4.97 21.38 11.72
CA ILE A 516 -5.28 20.00 11.33
C ILE A 516 -6.42 19.98 10.32
N ILE A 517 -6.17 19.29 9.21
CA ILE A 517 -7.16 18.94 8.18
C ILE A 517 -7.24 17.42 8.09
N LEU A 518 -8.46 16.89 8.22
CA LEU A 518 -8.74 15.46 8.25
C LEU A 518 -9.01 14.89 6.85
N ILE A 519 -8.31 13.81 6.53
CA ILE A 519 -8.40 13.05 5.27
C ILE A 519 -8.63 11.56 5.56
N HIS A 520 -8.64 10.74 4.51
CA HIS A 520 -8.86 9.30 4.60
C HIS A 520 -10.17 8.96 5.35
N GLN A 521 -11.23 9.69 5.00
CA GLN A 521 -12.54 9.62 5.65
C GLN A 521 -13.20 8.28 5.34
N ASN A 522 -13.50 7.49 6.37
CA ASN A 522 -14.29 6.27 6.21
C ASN A 522 -15.79 6.51 6.39
N ASP A 523 -16.13 7.52 7.20
CA ASP A 523 -17.50 7.93 7.49
C ASP A 523 -17.73 9.39 7.08
N LYS A 524 -19.01 9.79 7.05
CA LYS A 524 -19.37 11.19 6.81
C LYS A 524 -18.80 12.10 7.91
N PRO A 525 -18.40 13.35 7.57
CA PRO A 525 -17.96 14.33 8.55
C PRO A 525 -18.96 14.50 9.69
N ARG A 526 -18.45 14.60 10.92
CA ARG A 526 -19.29 14.76 12.13
C ARG A 526 -19.96 16.15 12.14
N PRO A 527 -21.26 16.24 12.48
CA PRO A 527 -21.89 17.53 12.76
C PRO A 527 -21.16 18.27 13.89
N LYS A 528 -20.92 19.58 13.74
CA LYS A 528 -20.25 20.43 14.75
C LYS A 528 -18.85 19.95 15.16
N SER A 529 -18.08 19.42 14.21
CA SER A 529 -16.70 18.99 14.48
C SER A 529 -15.79 20.14 14.91
N GLU A 530 -14.90 19.87 15.87
CA GLU A 530 -13.81 20.75 16.31
C GLU A 530 -12.61 20.74 15.36
N LEU A 531 -12.56 19.75 14.45
CA LEU A 531 -11.51 19.57 13.46
C LEU A 531 -12.12 19.69 12.08
N ARG A 532 -11.32 20.19 11.13
CA ARG A 532 -11.80 20.43 9.78
C ARG A 532 -11.59 19.20 8.92
N TYR A 533 -12.64 18.74 8.25
CA TYR A 533 -12.55 17.70 7.22
C TYR A 533 -12.24 18.33 5.86
N ALA A 534 -11.32 17.72 5.10
CA ALA A 534 -11.05 18.11 3.72
C ALA A 534 -12.22 17.75 2.79
N ILE A 535 -12.27 18.42 1.64
CA ILE A 535 -13.22 18.18 0.56
C ILE A 535 -12.45 17.92 -0.73
N ASP A 536 -12.92 16.97 -1.55
CA ASP A 536 -12.34 16.70 -2.88
C ASP A 536 -12.32 17.99 -3.73
N GLY A 537 -11.16 18.31 -4.30
CA GLY A 537 -10.90 19.49 -5.12
C GLY A 537 -10.59 20.77 -4.34
N GLU A 538 -10.65 20.74 -3.00
CA GLU A 538 -10.31 21.91 -2.19
C GLU A 538 -8.82 22.27 -2.33
N THR A 539 -8.51 23.57 -2.33
CA THR A 539 -7.12 24.07 -2.29
C THR A 539 -6.91 25.04 -1.12
N ILE A 540 -5.82 24.83 -0.36
CA ILE A 540 -5.38 25.69 0.74
C ILE A 540 -4.00 26.26 0.40
N ALA A 541 -3.90 27.58 0.29
CA ALA A 541 -2.65 28.29 0.04
C ALA A 541 -1.98 28.74 1.36
N LEU A 542 -0.71 28.42 1.55
CA LEU A 542 0.13 28.96 2.63
C LEU A 542 1.02 30.11 2.16
N ILE A 543 1.43 30.09 0.89
CA ILE A 543 2.13 31.16 0.20
C ILE A 543 1.49 31.30 -1.17
N LYS A 544 0.99 32.49 -1.50
CA LYS A 544 0.40 32.78 -2.80
C LYS A 544 1.48 32.93 -3.88
#